data_AF-A0A418D2V9-F1
#
_entry.id   AF-A0A418D2V9-F1
#
_cell.length_a   1.000
_cell.length_b   1.000
_cell.length_c   1.000
_cell.angle_alpha   90.00
_cell.angle_beta   90.00
_cell.angle_gamma   90.00
#
_symmetry.space_group_name_H-M   'P 1'
#
loop_
_entity.id
_entity.type
_entity.pdbx_description
1 polymer ?
#
loop_
_entity_poly.entity_id
_entity_poly.type
_entity_poly.pdbx_seq_one_letter_code
_entity_poly.pdbx_strand_id
1 'polypeptide(L)'
;MYVVGQYPRFLRAHWKFLKTVVNKLFEFMHELHPGVQDMACDTFLKIAQKCRRKFVVLQPGEPYPFVEELMMELPKTVSDLEPHQLHTFYEAVASMLAAETIPARKDTLVAELMKLPNAAWQNLMQQAAHNVDVLFDAQAVKEIVKIIRTNGNVCKAIGPNGFNAQMGTLFQDLLNVYRTYTQRIAQRVAQGGDIATKSAEVRSLRSAKKESLRLFEAFVEHSSADDNGRQTIARHFLPLLLEVVLTDYKTTVASAKEAEVLTLLATCISKLKAAVAPAAPGMLEAVFECTLQMITRNFEDFPEHRVNFFKLLKAVNEFCVDALFNIPSEHFKLVVDSIVWAFKHTERNVADTVIYIYMYVHETMEPQRLFGPPRLQLIGGEATPQPKHSQSHNRSPSLSNAMQQQGLQWYKHHRGKV
;
A
#
# COMPACT_ATOMS: atom_id res chain seq x y z
N MET A 1 24.24 0.97 25.89
CA MET A 1 23.06 1.02 25.00
C MET A 1 22.16 -0.20 25.16
N TYR A 2 22.66 -1.43 24.99
CA TYR A 2 21.85 -2.65 25.15
C TYR A 2 21.04 -2.72 26.45
N VAL A 3 21.70 -2.59 27.61
CA VAL A 3 21.06 -2.68 28.94
C VAL A 3 19.91 -1.69 29.06
N VAL A 4 20.14 -0.39 28.83
CA VAL A 4 19.10 0.65 28.96
C VAL A 4 17.89 0.38 28.06
N GLY A 5 18.09 -0.14 26.85
CA GLY A 5 17.01 -0.51 25.94
C GLY A 5 16.13 -1.67 26.44
N GLN A 6 16.61 -2.50 27.38
CA GLN A 6 15.84 -3.61 27.96
C GLN A 6 15.00 -3.23 29.19
N TYR A 7 15.21 -2.04 29.78
CA TYR A 7 14.52 -1.62 31.01
C TYR A 7 13.58 -0.40 30.83
N PRO A 8 12.59 -0.43 29.92
CA PRO A 8 11.71 0.71 29.67
C PRO A 8 10.80 1.05 30.86
N ARG A 9 10.54 0.11 31.77
CA ARG A 9 9.81 0.39 33.02
C ARG A 9 10.60 1.33 33.93
N PHE A 10 11.90 1.09 34.08
CA PHE A 10 12.80 1.95 34.83
C PHE A 10 12.89 3.34 34.19
N LEU A 11 13.13 3.40 32.88
CA LEU A 11 13.22 4.66 32.14
C LEU A 11 11.96 5.54 32.29
N ARG A 12 10.76 4.93 32.29
CA ARG A 12 9.50 5.67 32.50
C ARG A 12 9.35 6.22 33.92
N ALA A 13 9.98 5.62 34.92
CA ALA A 13 9.93 6.10 36.30
C ALA A 13 10.95 7.21 36.59
N HIS A 14 12.04 7.29 35.80
CA HIS A 14 13.17 8.18 36.08
C HIS A 14 13.45 9.12 34.90
N TRP A 15 12.70 10.22 34.79
CA TRP A 15 12.80 11.18 33.68
C TRP A 15 14.21 11.72 33.46
N LYS A 16 14.88 12.22 34.51
CA LYS A 16 16.23 12.76 34.41
C LYS A 16 17.19 11.75 33.77
N PHE A 17 17.12 10.50 34.20
CA PHE A 17 17.94 9.41 33.65
C PHE A 17 17.57 9.10 32.18
N LEU A 18 16.27 9.07 31.85
CA LEU A 18 15.81 8.90 30.47
C LEU A 18 16.36 10.01 29.55
N LYS A 19 16.26 11.27 29.95
CA LYS A 19 16.79 12.42 29.20
C LYS A 19 18.31 12.30 29.01
N THR A 20 19.06 12.00 30.08
CA THR A 20 20.51 11.77 30.00
C THR A 20 20.88 10.64 29.04
N VAL A 21 20.15 9.51 29.09
CA VAL A 21 20.40 8.39 28.17
C VAL A 21 20.15 8.81 26.74
N VAL A 22 19.05 9.51 26.43
CA VAL A 22 18.74 9.93 25.07
C VAL A 22 19.78 10.92 24.53
N ASN A 23 20.18 11.92 25.32
CA ASN A 23 21.22 12.86 24.91
C ASN A 23 22.56 12.13 24.66
N LYS A 24 22.89 11.12 25.46
CA LYS A 24 24.07 10.30 25.21
C LYS A 24 23.97 9.45 23.94
N LEU A 25 22.77 9.00 23.58
CA LEU A 25 22.54 8.33 22.29
C LEU A 25 22.76 9.30 21.13
N PHE A 26 22.35 10.56 21.24
CA PHE A 26 22.64 11.58 20.21
C PHE A 26 24.13 11.86 20.09
N GLU A 27 24.88 11.90 21.19
CA GLU A 27 26.35 11.96 21.11
C GLU A 27 26.94 10.75 20.36
N PHE A 28 26.43 9.54 20.62
CA PHE A 28 26.88 8.33 19.92
C PHE A 28 26.48 8.28 18.44
N MET A 29 25.50 9.07 18.01
CA MET A 29 25.17 9.23 16.58
C MET A 29 26.25 10.00 15.81
N HIS A 30 27.19 10.65 16.51
CA HIS A 30 28.37 11.31 15.93
C HIS A 30 29.67 10.51 16.09
N GLU A 31 29.60 9.30 16.66
CA GLU A 31 30.78 8.48 16.90
C GLU A 31 31.22 7.77 15.60
N LEU A 32 32.52 7.81 15.31
CA LEU A 32 33.08 7.23 14.08
C LEU A 32 33.34 5.72 14.18
N HIS A 33 33.23 5.14 15.37
CA HIS A 33 33.46 3.72 15.56
C HIS A 33 32.37 2.89 14.85
N PRO A 34 32.73 1.94 13.98
CA PRO A 34 31.77 1.16 13.21
C PRO A 34 30.69 0.50 14.08
N GLY A 35 29.42 0.65 13.68
CA GLY A 35 28.27 0.06 14.36
C GLY A 35 27.78 0.80 15.61
N VAL A 36 28.50 1.82 16.12
CA VAL A 36 28.03 2.59 17.28
C VAL A 36 26.81 3.44 16.92
N GLN A 37 26.82 4.10 15.77
CA GLN A 37 25.70 4.88 15.26
C GLN A 37 24.45 4.01 15.04
N ASP A 38 24.62 2.82 14.45
CA ASP A 38 23.52 1.85 14.26
C ASP A 38 22.90 1.44 15.61
N MET A 39 23.75 1.05 16.57
CA MET A 39 23.30 0.68 17.91
C MET A 39 22.62 1.85 18.62
N ALA A 40 23.08 3.08 18.40
CA ALA A 40 22.48 4.28 18.97
C ALA A 40 21.08 4.54 18.41
N CYS A 41 20.91 4.50 17.08
CA CYS A 41 19.63 4.65 16.40
C CYS A 41 18.63 3.55 16.79
N ASP A 42 19.05 2.29 16.81
CA ASP A 42 18.19 1.16 17.19
C ASP A 42 17.76 1.24 18.67
N THR A 43 18.69 1.60 19.55
CA THR A 43 18.39 1.80 20.97
C THR A 43 17.45 2.98 21.15
N PHE A 44 17.65 4.08 20.41
CA PHE A 44 16.80 5.25 20.44
C PHE A 44 15.38 4.90 19.97
N LEU A 45 15.22 4.19 18.84
CA LEU A 45 13.93 3.71 18.35
C LEU A 45 13.22 2.85 19.41
N LYS A 46 13.93 1.89 20.02
CA LYS A 46 13.36 1.04 21.06
C LYS A 46 12.88 1.84 22.27
N ILE A 47 13.67 2.81 22.73
CA ILE A 47 13.29 3.70 23.83
C ILE A 47 12.09 4.57 23.44
N ALA A 48 12.12 5.16 22.25
CA ALA A 48 11.04 5.99 21.73
C ALA A 48 9.71 5.23 21.69
N GLN A 49 9.69 4.02 21.14
CA GLN A 49 8.48 3.19 21.08
C GLN A 49 7.93 2.83 22.47
N LYS A 50 8.81 2.50 23.43
CA LYS A 50 8.39 2.06 24.78
C LYS A 50 8.13 3.20 25.76
N CYS A 51 8.69 4.38 25.52
CA CYS A 51 8.60 5.54 26.41
C CYS A 51 7.90 6.77 25.77
N ARG A 52 7.38 6.66 24.54
CA ARG A 52 6.78 7.74 23.71
C ARG A 52 6.05 8.85 24.47
N ARG A 53 5.13 8.50 25.38
CA ARG A 53 4.34 9.48 26.16
C ARG A 53 5.21 10.45 26.97
N LYS A 54 6.37 10.02 27.45
CA LYS A 54 7.27 10.85 28.26
C LYS A 54 7.88 12.00 27.47
N PHE A 55 8.04 11.85 26.15
CA PHE A 55 8.68 12.84 25.30
C PHE A 55 7.73 13.95 24.84
N VAL A 56 6.43 13.67 24.74
CA VAL A 56 5.41 14.62 24.26
C VAL A 56 4.75 15.44 25.37
N VAL A 57 4.79 14.95 26.62
CA VAL A 57 4.26 15.66 27.79
C VAL A 57 5.35 16.47 28.48
N LEU A 58 4.97 17.61 29.07
CA LEU A 58 5.86 18.41 29.89
C LEU A 58 6.27 17.62 31.15
N GLN A 59 7.57 17.50 31.38
CA GLN A 59 8.12 16.79 32.54
C GLN A 59 8.45 17.78 33.67
N PRO A 60 8.40 17.36 34.94
CA PRO A 60 8.69 18.26 36.06
C PRO A 60 10.11 18.85 35.99
N GLY A 61 10.20 20.18 36.05
CA GLY A 61 11.47 20.92 35.99
C GLY A 61 12.01 21.17 34.58
N GLU A 62 11.28 20.80 33.53
CA GLU A 62 11.60 21.15 32.14
C GLU A 62 10.78 22.38 31.70
N PRO A 63 11.33 23.25 30.82
CA PRO A 63 10.63 24.42 30.31
C PRO A 63 9.59 24.08 29.23
N TYR A 64 9.83 23.03 28.44
CA TYR A 64 8.96 22.55 27.37
C TYR A 64 9.10 21.03 27.20
N PRO A 65 8.17 20.36 26.50
CA PRO A 65 8.28 18.92 26.24
C PRO A 65 9.50 18.59 25.39
N PHE A 66 10.19 17.49 25.71
CA PHE A 66 11.46 17.13 25.08
C PHE A 66 11.41 17.00 23.55
N VAL A 67 10.26 16.62 22.99
CA VAL A 67 10.10 16.56 21.54
C VAL A 67 10.32 17.91 20.86
N GLU A 68 9.98 19.02 21.53
CA GLU A 68 10.21 20.38 21.02
C GLU A 68 11.71 20.73 21.07
N GLU A 69 12.41 20.34 22.14
CA GLU A 69 13.88 20.41 22.25
C GLU A 69 14.54 19.68 21.07
N LEU A 70 14.09 18.46 20.82
CA LEU A 70 14.60 17.60 19.77
C LEU A 70 14.41 18.22 18.38
N MET A 71 13.25 18.84 18.11
CA MET A 71 13.00 19.51 16.83
C MET A 71 13.97 20.67 16.60
N MET A 72 14.32 21.44 17.64
CA MET A 72 15.24 22.57 17.52
C MET A 72 16.66 22.12 17.19
N GLU A 73 17.12 21.01 17.77
CA GLU A 73 18.47 20.46 17.52
C GLU A 73 18.51 19.45 16.36
N LEU A 74 17.38 19.17 15.70
CA LEU A 74 17.26 18.12 14.69
C LEU A 74 18.36 18.16 13.60
N PRO A 75 18.68 19.30 12.95
CA PRO A 75 19.71 19.34 11.91
C PRO A 75 21.10 18.95 12.43
N LYS A 76 21.40 19.28 13.68
CA LYS A 76 22.67 18.93 14.32
C LYS A 76 22.69 17.43 14.59
N THR A 77 21.66 16.89 15.24
CA THR A 77 21.58 15.47 15.65
C THR A 77 21.71 14.49 14.49
N VAL A 78 21.18 14.82 13.31
CA VAL A 78 21.18 13.87 12.16
C VAL A 78 22.30 14.11 11.14
N SER A 79 23.19 15.08 11.39
CA SER A 79 24.17 15.55 10.39
C SER A 79 25.17 14.49 9.91
N ASP A 80 25.59 13.59 10.80
CA ASP A 80 26.58 12.54 10.50
C ASP A 80 25.95 11.16 10.27
N LEU A 81 24.63 11.07 10.21
CA LEU A 81 23.92 9.79 10.06
C LEU A 81 23.87 9.32 8.60
N GLU A 82 24.11 8.03 8.39
CA GLU A 82 23.90 7.37 7.11
C GLU A 82 22.39 7.23 6.79
N PRO A 83 22.01 7.04 5.51
CA PRO A 83 20.60 7.01 5.11
C PRO A 83 19.71 6.05 5.90
N HIS A 84 20.16 4.82 6.19
CA HIS A 84 19.36 3.85 6.95
C HIS A 84 19.22 4.25 8.42
N GLN A 85 20.27 4.80 9.03
CA GLN A 85 20.24 5.35 10.40
C GLN A 85 19.28 6.54 10.49
N LEU A 86 19.31 7.43 9.49
CA LEU A 86 18.38 8.55 9.35
C LEU A 86 16.94 8.05 9.30
N HIS A 87 16.66 7.01 8.49
CA HIS A 87 15.33 6.40 8.38
C HIS A 87 14.84 5.84 9.72
N THR A 88 15.71 5.17 10.49
CA THR A 88 15.43 4.66 11.84
C THR A 88 15.19 5.80 12.84
N PHE A 89 15.97 6.88 12.76
CA PHE A 89 15.82 8.05 13.61
C PHE A 89 14.46 8.74 13.42
N TYR A 90 14.06 8.98 12.17
CA TYR A 90 12.77 9.60 11.86
C TYR A 90 11.59 8.70 12.30
N GLU A 91 11.72 7.38 12.16
CA GLU A 91 10.73 6.42 12.69
C GLU A 91 10.60 6.53 14.22
N ALA A 92 11.72 6.69 14.92
CA ALA A 92 11.74 6.84 16.37
C ALA A 92 10.99 8.09 16.82
N VAL A 93 11.29 9.24 16.19
CA VAL A 93 10.61 10.50 16.53
C VAL A 93 9.12 10.43 16.17
N ALA A 94 8.77 9.89 15.01
CA ALA A 94 7.36 9.69 14.63
C ALA A 94 6.62 8.78 15.63
N SER A 95 7.28 7.75 16.16
CA SER A 95 6.73 6.89 17.22
C SER A 95 6.46 7.64 18.53
N MET A 96 7.25 8.69 18.84
CA MET A 96 6.97 9.59 19.96
C MET A 96 5.73 10.43 19.68
N LEU A 97 5.69 11.06 18.51
CA LEU A 97 4.58 11.91 18.07
C LEU A 97 3.25 11.14 18.00
N ALA A 98 3.28 9.84 17.74
CA ALA A 98 2.09 8.98 17.82
C ALA A 98 1.39 9.02 19.20
N ALA A 99 2.11 9.36 20.28
CA ALA A 99 1.56 9.53 21.61
C ALA A 99 0.93 10.92 21.87
N GLU A 100 1.08 11.88 20.96
CA GLU A 100 0.40 13.17 21.05
C GLU A 100 -1.12 12.96 20.86
N THR A 101 -1.89 13.54 21.77
CA THR A 101 -3.35 13.41 21.81
C THR A 101 -4.08 14.59 21.19
N ILE A 102 -3.42 15.74 21.07
CA ILE A 102 -3.98 16.95 20.48
C ILE A 102 -3.70 16.93 18.97
N PRO A 103 -4.71 16.76 18.09
CA PRO A 103 -4.49 16.60 16.65
C PRO A 103 -3.75 17.79 16.02
N ALA A 104 -4.17 19.02 16.32
CA ALA A 104 -3.54 20.23 15.76
C ALA A 104 -2.04 20.35 16.15
N ARG A 105 -1.69 19.97 17.39
CA ARG A 105 -0.30 19.96 17.85
C ARG A 105 0.48 18.84 17.18
N LYS A 106 -0.11 17.66 17.00
CA LYS A 106 0.50 16.55 16.26
C LYS A 106 0.84 16.98 14.83
N ASP A 107 -0.09 17.62 14.13
CA ASP A 107 0.14 18.10 12.76
C ASP A 107 1.28 19.12 12.70
N THR A 108 1.34 20.04 13.67
CA THR A 108 2.45 21.01 13.79
C THR A 108 3.79 20.33 14.01
N LEU A 109 3.86 19.36 14.92
CA LEU A 109 5.09 18.62 15.21
C LEU A 109 5.54 17.74 14.03
N VAL A 110 4.59 17.15 13.29
CA VAL A 110 4.89 16.39 12.06
C VAL A 110 5.46 17.33 10.99
N ALA A 111 4.89 18.53 10.83
CA ALA A 111 5.39 19.52 9.89
C ALA A 111 6.83 19.95 10.23
N GLU A 112 7.14 20.18 11.52
CA GLU A 112 8.51 20.49 11.97
C GLU A 112 9.47 19.31 11.75
N LEU A 113 9.06 18.07 12.07
CA LEU A 113 9.87 16.87 11.80
C LEU A 113 10.20 16.74 10.32
N MET A 114 9.23 16.99 9.45
CA MET A 114 9.38 16.81 8.00
C MET A 114 10.02 18.02 7.29
N LYS A 115 10.40 19.07 8.02
CA LYS A 115 10.94 20.31 7.43
C LYS A 115 12.20 20.09 6.58
N LEU A 116 13.16 19.30 7.07
CA LEU A 116 14.40 19.03 6.32
C LEU A 116 14.13 18.20 5.04
N PRO A 117 13.42 17.04 5.08
CA PRO A 117 13.03 16.31 3.88
C PRO A 117 12.20 17.16 2.91
N ASN A 118 11.27 17.97 3.41
CA ASN A 118 10.40 18.81 2.59
C ASN A 118 11.19 19.91 1.87
N ALA A 119 12.15 20.55 2.55
CA ALA A 119 13.01 21.54 1.91
C ALA A 119 13.88 20.92 0.81
N ALA A 120 14.46 19.74 1.06
CA ALA A 120 15.24 19.01 0.06
C ALA A 120 14.36 18.61 -1.15
N TRP A 121 13.16 18.10 -0.89
CA TRP A 121 12.18 17.76 -1.93
C TRP A 121 11.79 18.98 -2.77
N GLN A 122 11.41 20.08 -2.12
CA GLN A 122 11.02 21.31 -2.80
C GLN A 122 12.14 21.87 -3.67
N ASN A 123 13.39 21.83 -3.20
CA ASN A 123 14.54 22.25 -3.99
C ASN A 123 14.70 21.40 -5.26
N LEU A 124 14.61 20.06 -5.13
CA LEU A 124 14.65 19.16 -6.27
C LEU A 124 13.51 19.42 -7.27
N MET A 125 12.28 19.63 -6.77
CA MET A 125 11.12 19.91 -7.63
C MET A 125 11.24 21.27 -8.33
N GLN A 126 11.79 22.30 -7.66
CA GLN A 126 12.07 23.60 -8.27
C GLN A 126 13.12 23.49 -9.39
N GLN A 127 14.18 22.72 -9.18
CA GLN A 127 15.18 22.45 -10.23
C GLN A 127 14.54 21.69 -11.41
N ALA A 128 13.73 20.67 -11.12
CA ALA A 128 13.03 19.88 -12.13
C ALA A 128 12.02 20.68 -12.96
N ALA A 129 11.39 21.71 -12.37
CA ALA A 129 10.48 22.60 -13.08
C ALA A 129 11.19 23.41 -14.18
N HIS A 130 12.49 23.68 -14.02
CA HIS A 130 13.32 24.35 -15.03
C HIS A 130 13.96 23.33 -15.99
N ASN A 131 14.43 22.20 -15.46
CA ASN A 131 15.03 21.13 -16.24
C ASN A 131 14.67 19.76 -15.67
N VAL A 132 13.77 19.06 -16.36
CA VAL A 132 13.30 17.71 -15.97
C VAL A 132 14.45 16.69 -15.92
N ASP A 133 15.54 16.89 -16.68
CA ASP A 133 16.66 15.96 -16.71
C ASP A 133 17.39 15.83 -15.38
N VAL A 134 17.26 16.83 -14.49
CA VAL A 134 17.76 16.76 -13.10
C VAL A 134 17.20 15.54 -12.37
N LEU A 135 15.95 15.16 -12.64
CA LEU A 135 15.31 14.00 -12.01
C LEU A 135 15.93 12.66 -12.42
N PHE A 136 16.73 12.62 -13.49
CA PHE A 136 17.38 11.41 -13.98
C PHE A 136 18.83 11.28 -13.52
N ASP A 137 19.38 12.31 -12.87
CA ASP A 137 20.72 12.25 -12.29
C ASP A 137 20.78 11.21 -11.15
N ALA A 138 21.87 10.45 -11.10
CA ALA A 138 22.01 9.34 -10.15
C ALA A 138 22.01 9.81 -8.69
N GLN A 139 22.51 11.02 -8.38
CA GLN A 139 22.47 11.57 -7.03
C GLN A 139 21.08 12.11 -6.70
N ALA A 140 20.43 12.79 -7.63
CA ALA A 140 19.05 13.24 -7.46
C ALA A 140 18.09 12.07 -7.20
N VAL A 141 18.20 10.97 -7.96
CA VAL A 141 17.38 9.77 -7.75
C VAL A 141 17.64 9.14 -6.38
N LYS A 142 18.90 9.08 -5.92
CA LYS A 142 19.24 8.59 -4.57
C LYS A 142 18.63 9.47 -3.49
N GLU A 143 18.66 10.79 -3.65
CA GLU A 143 18.07 11.74 -2.70
C GLU A 143 16.54 11.59 -2.66
N ILE A 144 15.90 11.46 -3.81
CA ILE A 144 14.45 11.19 -3.94
C ILE A 144 14.08 9.89 -3.21
N VAL A 145 14.82 8.80 -3.45
CA VAL A 145 14.62 7.52 -2.74
C VAL A 145 14.78 7.69 -1.24
N LYS A 146 15.80 8.43 -0.79
CA LYS A 146 16.04 8.71 0.63
C LYS A 146 14.84 9.44 1.25
N ILE A 147 14.34 10.49 0.61
CA ILE A 147 13.19 11.29 1.07
C ILE A 147 11.92 10.44 1.12
N ILE A 148 11.64 9.65 0.08
CA ILE A 148 10.43 8.80 0.01
C ILE A 148 10.46 7.76 1.13
N ARG A 149 11.62 7.12 1.39
CA ARG A 149 11.78 6.17 2.49
C ARG A 149 11.60 6.81 3.86
N THR A 150 12.14 8.01 4.08
CA THR A 150 11.91 8.79 5.31
C THR A 150 10.41 9.02 5.53
N ASN A 151 9.69 9.48 4.49
CA ASN A 151 8.23 9.65 4.53
C ASN A 151 7.52 8.33 4.84
N GLY A 152 7.94 7.22 4.23
CA GLY A 152 7.37 5.89 4.45
C GLY A 152 7.51 5.42 5.89
N ASN A 153 8.67 5.62 6.52
CA ASN A 153 8.90 5.25 7.91
C ASN A 153 8.11 6.13 8.88
N VAL A 154 8.06 7.44 8.64
CA VAL A 154 7.23 8.37 9.44
C VAL A 154 5.75 8.00 9.32
N CYS A 155 5.27 7.72 8.11
CA CYS A 155 3.88 7.34 7.85
C CYS A 155 3.47 6.09 8.64
N LYS A 156 4.34 5.08 8.73
CA LYS A 156 4.08 3.85 9.50
C LYS A 156 4.07 4.08 11.01
N ALA A 157 4.94 4.98 11.49
CA ALA A 157 5.18 5.16 12.92
C ALA A 157 4.27 6.21 13.59
N ILE A 158 3.82 7.24 12.87
CA ILE A 158 3.04 8.36 13.42
C ILE A 158 1.65 7.96 13.94
N GLY A 159 1.18 6.78 13.55
CA GLY A 159 -0.11 6.23 13.93
C GLY A 159 -1.26 6.70 13.02
N PRO A 160 -2.50 6.27 13.36
CA PRO A 160 -3.68 6.47 12.53
C PRO A 160 -3.89 7.91 12.07
N ASN A 161 -4.07 8.11 10.76
CA ASN A 161 -4.43 9.39 10.14
C ASN A 161 -3.43 10.55 10.36
N GLY A 162 -2.34 10.35 11.10
CA GLY A 162 -1.38 11.41 11.48
C GLY A 162 -0.45 11.85 10.35
N PHE A 163 -0.50 11.17 9.20
CA PHE A 163 0.31 11.48 8.02
C PHE A 163 -0.46 12.23 6.92
N ASN A 164 -1.76 12.48 7.09
CA ASN A 164 -2.63 13.00 6.03
C ASN A 164 -2.20 14.38 5.51
N ALA A 165 -1.85 15.30 6.42
CA ALA A 165 -1.40 16.64 6.03
C ALA A 165 -0.10 16.59 5.22
N GLN A 166 0.90 15.84 5.71
CA GLN A 166 2.17 15.64 5.02
C GLN A 166 1.97 14.99 3.65
N MET A 167 1.16 13.93 3.58
CA MET A 167 0.85 13.27 2.30
C MET A 167 0.18 14.25 1.32
N GLY A 168 -0.77 15.06 1.79
CA GLY A 168 -1.42 16.08 0.97
C GLY A 168 -0.44 17.05 0.29
N THR A 169 0.65 17.44 0.97
CA THR A 169 1.68 18.31 0.39
C THR A 169 2.59 17.61 -0.62
N LEU A 170 2.87 16.32 -0.43
CA LEU A 170 3.80 15.56 -1.25
C LEU A 170 3.14 14.88 -2.46
N PHE A 171 1.84 14.61 -2.39
CA PHE A 171 1.15 13.64 -3.24
C PHE A 171 1.23 13.94 -4.75
N GLN A 172 0.93 15.18 -5.16
CA GLN A 172 0.88 15.53 -6.58
C GLN A 172 2.27 15.48 -7.22
N ASP A 173 3.27 16.06 -6.56
CA ASP A 173 4.66 16.02 -7.04
C ASP A 173 5.17 14.58 -7.12
N LEU A 174 4.85 13.75 -6.12
CA LEU A 174 5.25 12.34 -6.11
C LEU A 174 4.62 11.56 -7.28
N LEU A 175 3.34 11.81 -7.60
CA LEU A 175 2.70 11.22 -8.79
C LEU A 175 3.35 11.69 -10.09
N ASN A 176 3.71 12.97 -10.18
CA ASN A 176 4.39 13.52 -11.35
C ASN A 176 5.79 12.92 -11.53
N VAL A 177 6.58 12.80 -10.46
CA VAL A 177 7.88 12.12 -10.48
C VAL A 177 7.72 10.66 -10.91
N TYR A 178 6.71 9.96 -10.38
CA TYR A 178 6.40 8.58 -10.78
C TYR A 178 6.10 8.47 -12.29
N ARG A 179 5.25 9.36 -12.84
CA ARG A 179 4.94 9.42 -14.27
C ARG A 179 6.19 9.71 -15.12
N THR A 180 6.99 10.70 -14.72
CA THR A 180 8.22 11.07 -15.44
C THR A 180 9.20 9.91 -15.49
N TYR A 181 9.34 9.16 -14.40
CA TYR A 181 10.18 7.95 -14.36
C TYR A 181 9.62 6.83 -15.24
N THR A 182 8.31 6.61 -15.24
CA THR A 182 7.68 5.68 -16.19
C THR A 182 7.99 6.03 -17.64
N GLN A 183 7.83 7.29 -18.03
CA GLN A 183 8.08 7.74 -19.40
C GLN A 183 9.55 7.55 -19.78
N ARG A 184 10.48 7.89 -18.87
CA ARG A 184 11.92 7.70 -19.10
C ARG A 184 12.29 6.23 -19.25
N ILE A 185 11.75 5.35 -18.41
CA ILE A 185 11.97 3.91 -18.51
C ILE A 185 11.45 3.39 -19.86
N ALA A 186 10.24 3.79 -20.27
CA ALA A 186 9.65 3.40 -21.55
C ALA A 186 10.53 3.84 -22.73
N GLN A 187 11.06 5.07 -22.72
CA GLN A 187 11.99 5.57 -23.74
C GLN A 187 13.27 4.72 -23.82
N ARG A 188 13.86 4.37 -22.67
CA ARG A 188 15.08 3.55 -22.63
C ARG A 188 14.84 2.13 -23.13
N VAL A 189 13.70 1.54 -22.79
CA VAL A 189 13.31 0.20 -23.28
C VAL A 189 13.02 0.24 -24.78
N ALA A 190 12.38 1.29 -25.30
CA ALA A 190 12.15 1.43 -26.73
C ALA A 190 13.45 1.53 -27.54
N GLN A 191 14.50 2.14 -26.97
CA GLN A 191 15.81 2.29 -27.62
C GLN A 191 16.72 1.05 -27.47
N GLY A 192 16.78 0.45 -26.28
CA GLY A 192 17.73 -0.61 -25.95
C GLY A 192 17.11 -2.00 -25.79
N GLY A 193 15.82 -2.15 -26.09
CA GLY A 193 15.06 -3.38 -25.87
C GLY A 193 15.01 -3.78 -24.40
N ASP A 194 14.74 -5.06 -24.15
CA ASP A 194 14.55 -5.58 -22.80
C ASP A 194 15.81 -5.49 -21.92
N ILE A 195 17.00 -5.51 -22.53
CA ILE A 195 18.29 -5.40 -21.83
C ILE A 195 18.44 -4.04 -21.14
N ALA A 196 17.80 -2.98 -21.66
CA ALA A 196 17.82 -1.66 -21.05
C ALA A 196 17.30 -1.66 -19.61
N THR A 197 16.41 -2.60 -19.25
CA THR A 197 15.87 -2.74 -17.89
C THR A 197 16.93 -3.09 -16.84
N LYS A 198 18.08 -3.64 -17.28
CA LYS A 198 19.22 -4.00 -16.43
C LYS A 198 20.23 -2.85 -16.28
N SER A 199 20.09 -1.77 -17.05
CA SER A 199 20.97 -0.60 -16.96
C SER A 199 20.90 0.04 -15.57
N ALA A 200 21.98 0.72 -15.17
CA ALA A 200 22.04 1.39 -13.86
C ALA A 200 20.95 2.47 -13.72
N GLU A 201 20.73 3.28 -14.76
CA GLU A 201 19.69 4.32 -14.80
C GLU A 201 18.29 3.71 -14.63
N VAL A 202 17.91 2.71 -15.44
CA VAL A 202 16.58 2.12 -15.33
C VAL A 202 16.38 1.45 -13.96
N ARG A 203 17.40 0.76 -13.43
CA ARG A 203 17.31 0.17 -12.09
C ARG A 203 17.11 1.22 -10.99
N SER A 204 17.80 2.37 -11.06
CA SER A 204 17.61 3.43 -10.06
C SER A 204 16.24 4.07 -10.15
N LEU A 205 15.74 4.35 -11.36
CA LEU A 205 14.39 4.89 -11.57
C LEU A 205 13.29 3.92 -11.09
N ARG A 206 13.45 2.64 -11.38
CA ARG A 206 12.57 1.57 -10.87
C ARG A 206 12.59 1.49 -9.36
N SER A 207 13.76 1.60 -8.73
CA SER A 207 13.88 1.65 -7.27
C SER A 207 13.10 2.81 -6.69
N ALA A 208 13.14 4.00 -7.31
CA ALA A 208 12.36 5.15 -6.85
C ALA A 208 10.86 4.91 -7.00
N LYS A 209 10.39 4.38 -8.14
CA LYS A 209 8.98 4.00 -8.35
C LYS A 209 8.50 3.00 -7.30
N LYS A 210 9.30 1.97 -7.02
CA LYS A 210 9.02 0.95 -6.02
C LYS A 210 8.84 1.54 -4.62
N GLU A 211 9.69 2.49 -4.23
CA GLU A 211 9.53 3.19 -2.94
C GLU A 211 8.30 4.12 -2.93
N SER A 212 7.96 4.79 -4.04
CA SER A 212 6.72 5.57 -4.14
C SER A 212 5.49 4.68 -3.90
N LEU A 213 5.44 3.50 -4.51
CA LEU A 213 4.36 2.52 -4.32
C LEU A 213 4.27 2.05 -2.86
N ARG A 214 5.41 1.81 -2.21
CA ARG A 214 5.46 1.44 -0.79
C ARG A 214 4.98 2.56 0.12
N LEU A 215 5.26 3.82 -0.21
CA LEU A 215 4.73 4.97 0.51
C LEU A 215 3.21 5.09 0.32
N PHE A 216 2.70 4.94 -0.91
CA PHE A 216 1.26 4.89 -1.16
C PHE A 216 0.58 3.75 -0.40
N GLU A 217 1.19 2.56 -0.37
CA GLU A 217 0.67 1.40 0.37
C GLU A 217 0.64 1.69 1.87
N ALA A 218 1.73 2.21 2.43
CA ALA A 218 1.80 2.59 3.85
C ALA A 218 0.78 3.68 4.21
N PHE A 219 0.59 4.66 3.33
CA PHE A 219 -0.41 5.71 3.53
C PHE A 219 -1.82 5.13 3.59
N VAL A 220 -2.19 4.28 2.64
CA VAL A 220 -3.51 3.63 2.65
C VAL A 220 -3.69 2.74 3.88
N GLU A 221 -2.66 1.98 4.27
CA GLU A 221 -2.68 1.08 5.43
C GLU A 221 -2.92 1.82 6.75
N HIS A 222 -2.25 2.97 6.94
CA HIS A 222 -2.20 3.70 8.20
C HIS A 222 -3.15 4.90 8.28
N SER A 223 -3.73 5.34 7.17
CA SER A 223 -4.71 6.45 7.13
C SER A 223 -6.16 5.99 6.89
N SER A 224 -6.42 4.69 6.94
CA SER A 224 -7.77 4.10 6.78
C SER A 224 -8.40 3.62 8.10
N ALA A 225 -7.94 4.14 9.23
CA ALA A 225 -8.29 3.59 10.55
C ALA A 225 -9.76 3.83 10.95
N ASP A 226 -10.33 4.93 10.52
CA ASP A 226 -11.73 5.30 10.73
C ASP A 226 -12.46 5.49 9.39
N ASP A 227 -13.78 5.70 9.46
CA ASP A 227 -14.59 5.83 8.26
C ASP A 227 -14.29 7.10 7.47
N ASN A 228 -14.04 8.20 8.19
CA ASN A 228 -13.66 9.46 7.60
C ASN A 228 -12.36 9.33 6.79
N GLY A 229 -11.31 8.73 7.36
CA GLY A 229 -10.04 8.47 6.67
C GLY A 229 -10.22 7.61 5.43
N ARG A 230 -11.01 6.53 5.51
CA ARG A 230 -11.36 5.70 4.34
C ARG A 230 -12.03 6.52 3.23
N GLN A 231 -13.01 7.35 3.57
CA GLN A 231 -13.70 8.20 2.61
C GLN A 231 -12.78 9.27 2.02
N THR A 232 -11.92 9.89 2.83
CA THR A 232 -10.94 10.87 2.36
C THR A 232 -9.99 10.26 1.34
N ILE A 233 -9.43 9.08 1.63
CA ILE A 233 -8.56 8.36 0.69
C ILE A 233 -9.33 8.01 -0.58
N ALA A 234 -10.50 7.38 -0.45
CA ALA A 234 -11.28 6.90 -1.59
C ALA A 234 -11.74 8.03 -2.53
N ARG A 235 -12.06 9.21 -1.99
CA ARG A 235 -12.58 10.34 -2.79
C ARG A 235 -11.49 11.24 -3.36
N HIS A 236 -10.42 11.50 -2.61
CA HIS A 236 -9.45 12.54 -2.98
C HIS A 236 -8.12 11.98 -3.50
N PHE A 237 -7.66 10.84 -2.99
CA PHE A 237 -6.35 10.29 -3.33
C PHE A 237 -6.45 9.14 -4.33
N LEU A 238 -7.39 8.22 -4.10
CA LEU A 238 -7.49 6.98 -4.85
C LEU A 238 -7.72 7.17 -6.36
N PRO A 239 -8.60 8.09 -6.84
CA PRO A 239 -8.84 8.24 -8.27
C PRO A 239 -7.57 8.63 -9.04
N LEU A 240 -6.83 9.61 -8.52
CA LEU A 240 -5.59 10.09 -9.12
C LEU A 240 -4.48 9.03 -9.05
N LEU A 241 -4.39 8.33 -7.92
CA LEU A 241 -3.42 7.24 -7.75
C LEU A 241 -3.68 6.11 -8.76
N LEU A 242 -4.93 5.66 -8.89
CA LEU A 242 -5.29 4.57 -9.80
C LEU A 242 -5.09 4.96 -11.26
N GLU A 243 -5.45 6.18 -11.65
CA GLU A 243 -5.23 6.67 -13.02
C GLU A 243 -3.76 6.53 -13.45
N VAL A 244 -2.84 6.93 -12.57
CA VAL A 244 -1.40 6.86 -12.84
C VAL A 244 -0.87 5.44 -12.80
N VAL A 245 -1.14 4.74 -11.70
CA VAL A 245 -0.49 3.45 -11.41
C VAL A 245 -1.03 2.35 -12.32
N LEU A 246 -2.34 2.33 -12.60
CA LEU A 246 -2.93 1.29 -13.45
C LEU A 246 -2.51 1.46 -14.91
N THR A 247 -2.49 2.70 -15.41
CA THR A 247 -2.05 2.98 -16.79
C THR A 247 -0.58 2.62 -16.98
N ASP A 248 0.27 3.01 -16.03
CA ASP A 248 1.69 2.62 -16.00
C ASP A 248 1.85 1.09 -15.98
N TYR A 249 1.17 0.41 -15.07
CA TYR A 249 1.30 -1.04 -14.93
C TYR A 249 0.85 -1.77 -16.19
N LYS A 250 -0.26 -1.38 -16.81
CA LYS A 250 -0.79 -2.02 -18.03
C LYS A 250 0.18 -1.88 -19.20
N THR A 251 0.75 -0.69 -19.39
CA THR A 251 1.59 -0.36 -20.56
C THR A 251 3.06 -0.74 -20.43
N THR A 252 3.57 -0.92 -19.21
CA THR A 252 4.98 -1.27 -18.97
C THR A 252 5.30 -2.71 -19.41
N VAL A 253 6.48 -2.94 -19.98
CA VAL A 253 6.95 -4.29 -20.36
C VAL A 253 7.14 -5.20 -19.14
N ALA A 254 6.93 -6.51 -19.29
CA ALA A 254 6.92 -7.49 -18.19
C ALA A 254 8.14 -7.40 -17.25
N SER A 255 9.34 -7.28 -17.81
CA SER A 255 10.62 -7.17 -17.07
C SER A 255 10.76 -5.90 -16.22
N ALA A 256 9.99 -4.85 -16.53
CA ALA A 256 10.00 -3.55 -15.85
C ALA A 256 8.73 -3.29 -15.02
N LYS A 257 7.74 -4.18 -15.02
CA LYS A 257 6.53 -4.05 -14.20
C LYS A 257 6.87 -4.22 -12.72
N GLU A 258 6.37 -3.33 -11.87
CA GLU A 258 6.60 -3.40 -10.42
C GLU A 258 5.53 -4.23 -9.71
N ALA A 259 5.95 -5.26 -8.97
CA ALA A 259 5.03 -6.15 -8.25
C ALA A 259 4.31 -5.45 -7.08
N GLU A 260 4.89 -4.37 -6.54
CA GLU A 260 4.29 -3.52 -5.51
C GLU A 260 2.97 -2.86 -5.94
N VAL A 261 2.70 -2.74 -7.24
CA VAL A 261 1.37 -2.30 -7.69
C VAL A 261 0.31 -3.25 -7.19
N LEU A 262 0.54 -4.57 -7.28
CA LEU A 262 -0.42 -5.58 -6.85
C LEU A 262 -0.63 -5.56 -5.32
N THR A 263 0.43 -5.31 -4.53
CA THR A 263 0.30 -5.17 -3.06
C THR A 263 -0.46 -3.92 -2.68
N LEU A 264 -0.18 -2.79 -3.35
CA LEU A 264 -0.92 -1.54 -3.16
C LEU A 264 -2.40 -1.74 -3.44
N LEU A 265 -2.78 -2.37 -4.56
CA LEU A 265 -4.18 -2.65 -4.89
C LEU A 265 -4.84 -3.56 -3.86
N ALA A 266 -4.13 -4.60 -3.39
CA ALA A 266 -4.64 -5.49 -2.34
C ALA A 266 -4.88 -4.74 -1.01
N THR A 267 -3.98 -3.83 -0.66
CA THR A 267 -4.10 -2.97 0.51
C THR A 267 -5.27 -1.99 0.36
N CYS A 268 -5.43 -1.35 -0.80
CA CYS A 268 -6.61 -0.53 -1.11
C CYS A 268 -7.92 -1.30 -0.91
N ILE A 269 -8.01 -2.53 -1.42
CA ILE A 269 -9.22 -3.36 -1.29
C ILE A 269 -9.50 -3.75 0.16
N SER A 270 -8.48 -4.25 0.87
CA SER A 270 -8.65 -4.71 2.27
C SER A 270 -8.92 -3.57 3.25
N LYS A 271 -8.38 -2.38 2.99
CA LYS A 271 -8.47 -1.22 3.89
C LYS A 271 -9.64 -0.30 3.61
N LEU A 272 -9.96 -0.07 2.33
CA LEU A 272 -11.06 0.82 1.93
C LEU A 272 -12.40 0.08 1.79
N LYS A 273 -12.37 -1.25 1.58
CA LYS A 273 -13.56 -2.12 1.55
C LYS A 273 -14.65 -1.58 0.61
N ALA A 274 -15.86 -1.36 1.12
CA ALA A 274 -17.00 -0.85 0.35
C ALA A 274 -16.70 0.47 -0.38
N ALA A 275 -15.78 1.31 0.13
CA ALA A 275 -15.43 2.58 -0.51
C ALA A 275 -14.66 2.40 -1.84
N VAL A 276 -13.98 1.26 -2.07
CA VAL A 276 -13.27 0.97 -3.33
C VAL A 276 -14.02 0.00 -4.24
N ALA A 277 -15.12 -0.60 -3.76
CA ALA A 277 -15.91 -1.54 -4.55
C ALA A 277 -16.29 -1.04 -5.97
N PRO A 278 -16.65 0.25 -6.19
CA PRO A 278 -16.93 0.76 -7.54
C PRO A 278 -15.70 0.80 -8.48
N ALA A 279 -14.50 0.96 -7.93
CA ALA A 279 -13.25 1.03 -8.70
C ALA A 279 -12.60 -0.34 -8.90
N ALA A 280 -12.99 -1.35 -8.11
CA ALA A 280 -12.38 -2.69 -8.13
C ALA A 280 -12.41 -3.35 -9.52
N PRO A 281 -13.51 -3.31 -10.32
CA PRO A 281 -13.50 -3.89 -11.67
C PRO A 281 -12.42 -3.30 -12.58
N GLY A 282 -12.24 -1.97 -12.56
CA GLY A 282 -11.20 -1.29 -13.36
C GLY A 282 -9.78 -1.60 -12.88
N MET A 283 -9.59 -1.79 -11.57
CA MET A 283 -8.31 -2.26 -11.01
C MET A 283 -7.97 -3.66 -11.55
N LEU A 284 -8.94 -4.58 -11.54
CA LEU A 284 -8.77 -5.95 -12.02
C LEU A 284 -8.49 -5.99 -13.53
N GLU A 285 -9.26 -5.25 -14.33
CA GLU A 285 -9.07 -5.19 -15.79
C GLU A 285 -7.65 -4.74 -16.17
N ALA A 286 -7.10 -3.75 -15.44
CA ALA A 286 -5.78 -3.22 -15.74
C ALA A 286 -4.63 -4.21 -15.43
N VAL A 287 -4.78 -5.06 -14.41
CA VAL A 287 -3.66 -5.88 -13.90
C VAL A 287 -3.80 -7.37 -14.16
N PHE A 288 -5.01 -7.92 -14.32
CA PHE A 288 -5.20 -9.37 -14.37
C PHE A 288 -4.56 -10.03 -15.58
N GLU A 289 -4.99 -9.66 -16.79
CA GLU A 289 -4.56 -10.37 -18.00
C GLU A 289 -3.04 -10.26 -18.19
N CYS A 290 -2.50 -9.04 -18.08
CA CYS A 290 -1.07 -8.82 -18.29
C CYS A 290 -0.19 -9.50 -17.22
N THR A 291 -0.66 -9.61 -15.97
CA THR A 291 0.07 -10.34 -14.92
C THR A 291 -0.04 -11.85 -15.10
N LEU A 292 -1.21 -12.36 -15.48
CA LEU A 292 -1.43 -13.78 -15.67
C LEU A 292 -0.56 -14.33 -16.81
N GLN A 293 -0.43 -13.57 -17.90
CA GLN A 293 0.47 -13.88 -19.02
C GLN A 293 1.95 -13.91 -18.61
N MET A 294 2.33 -13.27 -17.51
CA MET A 294 3.70 -13.33 -16.97
C MET A 294 3.89 -14.58 -16.11
N ILE A 295 2.98 -14.83 -15.16
CA ILE A 295 3.18 -15.85 -14.13
C ILE A 295 2.87 -17.28 -14.60
N THR A 296 2.07 -17.46 -15.66
CA THR A 296 1.64 -18.80 -16.14
C THR A 296 2.58 -19.44 -17.15
N ARG A 297 3.60 -18.72 -17.64
CA ARG A 297 4.56 -19.25 -18.63
C ARG A 297 5.43 -20.36 -18.03
N ASN A 298 5.89 -20.17 -16.80
CA ASN A 298 6.67 -21.13 -16.03
C ASN A 298 6.52 -20.84 -14.52
N PHE A 299 7.07 -21.73 -13.69
CA PHE A 299 6.98 -21.63 -12.23
C PHE A 299 8.15 -20.84 -11.59
N GLU A 300 9.13 -20.38 -12.37
CA GLU A 300 10.37 -19.79 -11.85
C GLU A 300 10.40 -18.26 -11.99
N ASP A 301 9.86 -17.74 -13.09
CA ASP A 301 9.85 -16.31 -13.40
C ASP A 301 8.82 -15.56 -12.54
N PHE A 302 9.13 -14.29 -12.27
CA PHE A 302 8.25 -13.34 -11.58
C PHE A 302 7.63 -13.86 -10.26
N PRO A 303 8.44 -14.38 -9.31
CA PRO A 303 7.92 -14.92 -8.05
C PRO A 303 7.20 -13.86 -7.21
N GLU A 304 7.71 -12.62 -7.17
CA GLU A 304 7.05 -11.51 -6.45
C GLU A 304 5.68 -11.18 -7.04
N HIS A 305 5.55 -11.09 -8.38
CA HIS A 305 4.27 -10.85 -9.04
C HIS A 305 3.28 -11.96 -8.75
N ARG A 306 3.73 -13.22 -8.72
CA ARG A 306 2.88 -14.38 -8.41
C ARG A 306 2.30 -14.30 -7.00
N VAL A 307 3.15 -14.11 -5.99
CA VAL A 307 2.70 -13.98 -4.59
C VAL A 307 1.74 -12.81 -4.43
N ASN A 308 2.08 -11.66 -5.01
CA ASN A 308 1.26 -10.45 -4.86
C ASN A 308 -0.04 -10.50 -5.66
N PHE A 309 -0.06 -11.22 -6.78
CA PHE A 309 -1.29 -11.47 -7.56
C PHE A 309 -2.30 -12.27 -6.75
N PHE A 310 -1.87 -13.36 -6.09
CA PHE A 310 -2.78 -14.14 -5.25
C PHE A 310 -3.17 -13.41 -3.96
N LYS A 311 -2.28 -12.55 -3.41
CA LYS A 311 -2.64 -11.63 -2.32
C LYS A 311 -3.77 -10.67 -2.75
N LEU A 312 -3.68 -10.11 -3.96
CA LEU A 312 -4.73 -9.26 -4.53
C LEU A 312 -6.03 -10.04 -4.73
N LEU A 313 -5.97 -11.23 -5.34
CA LEU A 313 -7.15 -12.05 -5.57
C LEU A 313 -7.85 -12.43 -4.26
N LYS A 314 -7.08 -12.76 -3.21
CA LYS A 314 -7.60 -12.98 -1.86
C LYS A 314 -8.33 -11.76 -1.31
N ALA A 315 -7.72 -10.57 -1.40
CA ALA A 315 -8.33 -9.34 -0.91
C ALA A 315 -9.64 -9.02 -1.66
N VAL A 316 -9.66 -9.19 -2.99
CA VAL A 316 -10.88 -9.01 -3.79
C VAL A 316 -11.97 -9.96 -3.34
N ASN A 317 -11.63 -11.23 -3.15
CA ASN A 317 -12.59 -12.25 -2.73
C ASN A 317 -13.18 -11.95 -1.34
N GLU A 318 -12.37 -11.52 -0.38
CA GLU A 318 -12.82 -11.22 0.99
C GLU A 318 -13.66 -9.94 1.08
N PHE A 319 -13.29 -8.87 0.36
CA PHE A 319 -13.84 -7.53 0.60
C PHE A 319 -14.66 -6.94 -0.56
N CYS A 320 -14.53 -7.49 -1.76
CA CYS A 320 -15.13 -6.97 -2.99
C CYS A 320 -15.56 -8.11 -3.93
N VAL A 321 -16.18 -9.18 -3.41
CA VAL A 321 -16.54 -10.37 -4.19
C VAL A 321 -17.43 -10.04 -5.38
N ASP A 322 -18.34 -9.07 -5.24
CA ASP A 322 -19.22 -8.61 -6.32
C ASP A 322 -18.42 -8.09 -7.53
N ALA A 323 -17.22 -7.54 -7.31
CA ALA A 323 -16.35 -7.11 -8.40
C ALA A 323 -15.88 -8.30 -9.26
N LEU A 324 -15.68 -9.49 -8.68
CA LEU A 324 -15.34 -10.71 -9.43
C LEU A 324 -16.48 -11.18 -10.33
N PHE A 325 -17.72 -10.85 -10.00
CA PHE A 325 -18.88 -11.21 -10.82
C PHE A 325 -19.21 -10.17 -11.89
N ASN A 326 -18.68 -8.96 -11.76
CA ASN A 326 -18.91 -7.86 -12.70
C ASN A 326 -17.82 -7.74 -13.79
N ILE A 327 -16.76 -8.57 -13.74
CA ILE A 327 -15.78 -8.65 -14.83
C ILE A 327 -16.33 -9.45 -16.02
N PRO A 328 -15.87 -9.18 -17.26
CA PRO A 328 -16.17 -9.99 -18.43
C PRO A 328 -15.93 -11.50 -18.20
N SER A 329 -16.78 -12.35 -18.78
CA SER A 329 -16.75 -13.81 -18.61
C SER A 329 -15.40 -14.44 -18.98
N GLU A 330 -14.71 -13.88 -19.98
CA GLU A 330 -13.38 -14.30 -20.40
C GLU A 330 -12.35 -14.10 -19.27
N HIS A 331 -12.39 -12.96 -18.58
CA HIS A 331 -11.51 -12.69 -17.44
C HIS A 331 -11.88 -13.53 -16.22
N PHE A 332 -13.17 -13.78 -15.98
CA PHE A 332 -13.59 -14.69 -14.91
C PHE A 332 -13.06 -16.11 -15.11
N LYS A 333 -13.11 -16.62 -16.34
CA LYS A 333 -12.49 -17.90 -16.67
C LYS A 333 -10.98 -17.89 -16.38
N LEU A 334 -10.28 -16.84 -16.78
CA LEU A 334 -8.83 -16.70 -16.49
C LEU A 334 -8.54 -16.71 -14.99
N VAL A 335 -9.40 -16.10 -14.15
CA VAL A 335 -9.28 -16.16 -12.69
C VAL A 335 -9.40 -17.60 -12.20
N VAL A 336 -10.43 -18.33 -12.63
CA VAL A 336 -10.63 -19.72 -12.23
C VAL A 336 -9.47 -20.61 -12.69
N ASP A 337 -9.02 -20.43 -13.94
CA ASP A 337 -7.89 -21.16 -14.50
C ASP A 337 -6.59 -20.84 -13.72
N SER A 338 -6.41 -19.60 -13.27
CA SER A 338 -5.28 -19.20 -12.42
C SER A 338 -5.30 -19.86 -11.04
N ILE A 339 -6.49 -20.01 -10.43
CA ILE A 339 -6.68 -20.73 -9.16
C ILE A 339 -6.35 -22.21 -9.35
N VAL A 340 -6.83 -22.84 -10.43
CA VAL A 340 -6.54 -24.25 -10.72
C VAL A 340 -5.06 -24.47 -11.02
N TRP A 341 -4.44 -23.56 -11.75
CA TRP A 341 -3.00 -23.59 -12.00
C TRP A 341 -2.20 -23.44 -10.69
N ALA A 342 -2.68 -22.62 -9.78
CA ALA A 342 -2.04 -22.38 -8.50
C ALA A 342 -2.11 -23.58 -7.54
N PHE A 343 -3.12 -24.45 -7.62
CA PHE A 343 -3.16 -25.71 -6.87
C PHE A 343 -1.99 -26.65 -7.18
N LYS A 344 -1.35 -26.50 -8.35
CA LYS A 344 -0.20 -27.31 -8.76
C LYS A 344 1.14 -26.77 -8.27
N HIS A 345 1.13 -25.67 -7.50
CA HIS A 345 2.37 -25.06 -7.02
C HIS A 345 3.00 -25.87 -5.88
N THR A 346 4.32 -25.91 -5.90
CA THR A 346 5.15 -26.47 -4.82
C THR A 346 5.30 -25.48 -3.65
N GLU A 347 5.07 -24.18 -3.88
CA GLU A 347 5.14 -23.16 -2.84
C GLU A 347 3.89 -23.17 -1.94
N ARG A 348 4.09 -23.57 -0.68
CA ARG A 348 3.02 -23.69 0.32
C ARG A 348 2.20 -22.41 0.51
N ASN A 349 2.83 -21.25 0.51
CA ASN A 349 2.15 -19.96 0.72
C ASN A 349 1.11 -19.67 -0.39
N VAL A 350 1.43 -20.02 -1.64
CA VAL A 350 0.53 -19.85 -2.78
C VAL A 350 -0.60 -20.88 -2.69
N ALA A 351 -0.27 -22.15 -2.44
CA ALA A 351 -1.25 -23.23 -2.32
C ALA A 351 -2.29 -22.96 -1.20
N ASP A 352 -1.84 -22.57 0.00
CA ASP A 352 -2.73 -22.28 1.15
C ASP A 352 -3.65 -21.08 0.85
N THR A 353 -3.12 -20.03 0.20
CA THR A 353 -3.88 -18.85 -0.21
C THR A 353 -4.96 -19.21 -1.23
N VAL A 354 -4.65 -20.09 -2.17
CA VAL A 354 -5.55 -20.52 -3.25
C VAL A 354 -6.66 -21.40 -2.73
N ILE A 355 -6.35 -22.33 -1.81
CA ILE A 355 -7.36 -23.15 -1.13
C ILE A 355 -8.36 -22.24 -0.40
N TYR A 356 -7.86 -21.22 0.32
CA TYR A 356 -8.71 -20.25 1.00
C TYR A 356 -9.63 -19.50 0.02
N ILE A 357 -9.09 -19.01 -1.10
CA ILE A 357 -9.89 -18.33 -2.13
C ILE A 357 -10.98 -19.26 -2.66
N TYR A 358 -10.62 -20.50 -3.03
CA TYR A 358 -11.56 -21.47 -3.57
C TYR A 358 -12.69 -21.81 -2.59
N MET A 359 -12.36 -22.06 -1.32
CA MET A 359 -13.36 -22.33 -0.29
C MET A 359 -14.34 -21.17 -0.11
N TYR A 360 -13.82 -19.94 -0.03
CA TYR A 360 -14.66 -18.77 0.19
C TYR A 360 -15.53 -18.44 -1.03
N VAL A 361 -15.01 -18.59 -2.26
CA VAL A 361 -15.83 -18.46 -3.48
C VAL A 361 -16.95 -19.51 -3.48
N HIS A 362 -16.63 -20.76 -3.14
CA HIS A 362 -17.62 -21.84 -3.06
C HIS A 362 -18.69 -21.55 -2.02
N GLU A 363 -18.30 -21.14 -0.81
CA GLU A 363 -19.22 -20.76 0.27
C GLU A 363 -20.05 -19.52 -0.06
N THR A 364 -19.52 -18.56 -0.81
CA THR A 364 -20.28 -17.35 -1.20
C THR A 364 -21.30 -17.65 -2.31
N MET A 365 -21.02 -18.64 -3.17
CA MET A 365 -21.93 -19.10 -4.22
C MET A 365 -23.07 -20.00 -3.70
N GLU A 366 -22.92 -20.66 -2.55
CA GLU A 366 -23.97 -21.53 -1.97
C GLU A 366 -25.23 -20.78 -1.47
N PRO A 367 -25.15 -19.67 -0.71
CA PRO A 367 -26.31 -18.90 -0.25
C PRO A 367 -27.11 -18.29 -1.40
N GLN A 368 -26.45 -17.90 -2.50
CA GLN A 368 -27.10 -17.39 -3.70
C GLN A 368 -27.90 -18.47 -4.47
N ARG A 369 -27.70 -19.77 -4.15
CA ARG A 369 -28.55 -20.87 -4.65
C ARG A 369 -29.80 -21.10 -3.79
N LEU A 370 -29.78 -20.74 -2.51
CA LEU A 370 -30.87 -21.00 -1.57
C LEU A 370 -31.94 -19.89 -1.56
N PHE A 371 -31.56 -18.64 -1.84
CA PHE A 371 -32.49 -17.52 -1.96
C PHE A 371 -32.58 -17.04 -3.40
N GLY A 372 -33.47 -17.67 -4.18
CA GLY A 372 -34.00 -17.06 -5.41
C GLY A 372 -34.72 -15.74 -5.12
N PRO A 373 -35.09 -14.94 -6.14
CA PRO A 373 -35.70 -13.63 -5.93
C PRO A 373 -36.95 -13.76 -5.06
N PRO A 374 -37.25 -12.76 -4.20
CA PRO A 374 -38.35 -12.86 -3.25
C PRO A 374 -39.66 -13.10 -4.03
N ARG A 375 -40.26 -14.28 -3.82
CA ARG A 375 -41.65 -14.51 -4.23
C ARG A 375 -42.51 -13.59 -3.37
N LEU A 376 -43.05 -12.53 -3.97
CA LEU A 376 -44.21 -11.82 -3.45
C LEU A 376 -45.31 -12.86 -3.15
N GLN A 377 -45.50 -13.20 -1.87
CA GLN A 377 -46.66 -13.95 -1.42
C GLN A 377 -47.86 -13.00 -1.45
N LEU A 378 -48.64 -13.09 -2.53
CA LEU A 378 -50.00 -12.58 -2.55
C LEU A 378 -50.85 -13.47 -1.63
N ILE A 379 -51.33 -12.87 -0.53
CA ILE A 379 -52.36 -13.44 0.35
C ILE A 379 -53.68 -13.48 -0.44
N GLY A 380 -54.40 -14.59 -0.31
CA GLY A 380 -55.48 -15.01 -1.21
C GLY A 380 -56.77 -14.20 -1.18
N GLY A 381 -57.58 -14.42 -2.23
CA GLY A 381 -58.97 -13.96 -2.37
C GLY A 381 -59.57 -14.45 -3.71
N GLU A 382 -60.75 -15.04 -3.64
CA GLU A 382 -61.52 -15.88 -4.58
C GLU A 382 -61.83 -15.36 -6.02
N ALA A 383 -62.24 -16.36 -6.85
CA ALA A 383 -63.20 -16.33 -7.99
C ALA A 383 -62.67 -16.34 -9.45
N THR A 384 -63.05 -17.42 -10.18
CA THR A 384 -62.95 -17.71 -11.62
C THR A 384 -64.07 -17.03 -12.46
N PRO A 385 -64.14 -17.16 -13.82
CA PRO A 385 -63.13 -16.93 -14.88
C PRO A 385 -63.68 -16.11 -16.09
N GLN A 386 -62.89 -15.32 -16.83
CA GLN A 386 -63.23 -14.94 -18.24
C GLN A 386 -61.98 -14.65 -19.11
N PRO A 387 -62.06 -14.81 -20.45
CA PRO A 387 -60.88 -14.98 -21.30
C PRO A 387 -60.54 -13.78 -22.22
N LYS A 388 -59.29 -13.81 -22.73
CA LYS A 388 -58.71 -13.04 -23.86
C LYS A 388 -58.34 -11.56 -23.60
N HIS A 389 -57.04 -11.27 -23.61
CA HIS A 389 -56.41 -10.59 -24.76
C HIS A 389 -54.87 -10.63 -24.69
N SER A 390 -54.30 -10.89 -25.86
CA SER A 390 -52.90 -10.82 -26.27
C SER A 390 -52.18 -9.53 -25.87
N GLN A 391 -50.94 -9.65 -25.37
CA GLN A 391 -49.82 -8.84 -25.85
C GLN A 391 -48.47 -9.48 -25.50
N SER A 392 -47.72 -9.77 -26.56
CA SER A 392 -46.35 -10.24 -26.55
C SER A 392 -45.38 -9.13 -26.13
N HIS A 393 -44.57 -9.38 -25.09
CA HIS A 393 -43.27 -8.74 -24.99
C HIS A 393 -42.21 -9.77 -24.61
N ASN A 394 -41.35 -10.05 -25.58
CA ASN A 394 -40.05 -10.71 -25.43
C ASN A 394 -39.29 -10.08 -24.25
N ARG A 395 -39.10 -10.85 -23.17
CA ARG A 395 -38.00 -10.60 -22.22
C ARG A 395 -36.85 -11.50 -22.62
N SER A 396 -35.77 -10.87 -23.04
CA SER A 396 -34.44 -11.46 -23.17
C SER A 396 -34.05 -12.22 -21.90
N PRO A 397 -33.38 -13.38 -22.01
CA PRO A 397 -32.91 -14.10 -20.84
C PRO A 397 -31.81 -13.28 -20.15
N SER A 398 -32.03 -12.93 -18.89
CA SER A 398 -31.07 -12.20 -18.06
C SER A 398 -29.72 -12.91 -18.01
N LEU A 399 -28.63 -12.17 -18.23
CA LEU A 399 -27.22 -12.59 -18.17
C LEU A 399 -26.88 -13.50 -16.96
N SER A 400 -27.60 -13.35 -15.84
CA SER A 400 -27.52 -14.23 -14.66
C SER A 400 -27.70 -15.73 -14.96
N ASN A 401 -28.62 -16.09 -15.87
CA ASN A 401 -28.88 -17.50 -16.20
C ASN A 401 -27.78 -18.12 -17.06
N ALA A 402 -27.14 -17.33 -17.92
CA ALA A 402 -26.03 -17.80 -18.76
C ALA A 402 -24.76 -18.02 -17.93
N MET A 403 -24.50 -17.14 -16.95
CA MET A 403 -23.37 -17.25 -16.02
C MET A 403 -23.55 -18.44 -15.06
N GLN A 404 -24.77 -18.69 -14.58
CA GLN A 404 -25.09 -19.89 -13.79
C GLN A 404 -24.84 -21.19 -14.56
N GLN A 405 -25.18 -21.24 -15.85
CA GLN A 405 -24.96 -22.43 -16.67
C GLN A 405 -23.48 -22.71 -16.95
N GLN A 406 -22.67 -21.68 -17.18
CA GLN A 406 -21.22 -21.84 -17.41
C GLN A 406 -20.49 -22.35 -16.15
N GLY A 407 -20.83 -21.81 -14.97
CA GLY A 407 -20.31 -22.32 -13.69
C GLY A 407 -20.72 -23.77 -13.43
N LEU A 408 -21.95 -24.15 -13.80
CA LEU A 408 -22.46 -25.53 -13.65
C LEU A 408 -21.74 -26.53 -14.57
N GLN A 409 -21.48 -26.14 -15.83
CA GLN A 409 -20.76 -26.99 -16.78
C GLN A 409 -19.30 -27.21 -16.36
N TRP A 410 -18.66 -26.17 -15.82
CA TRP A 410 -17.29 -26.26 -15.31
C TRP A 410 -17.18 -27.16 -14.07
N TYR A 411 -18.11 -27.02 -13.12
CA TYR A 411 -18.20 -27.87 -11.92
C TYR A 411 -18.35 -29.35 -12.26
N LYS A 412 -19.21 -29.69 -13.22
CA LYS A 412 -19.40 -31.08 -13.66
C LYS A 412 -18.17 -31.67 -14.33
N HIS A 413 -17.33 -30.85 -14.97
CA HIS A 413 -16.14 -31.32 -15.69
C HIS A 413 -14.94 -31.61 -14.75
N HIS A 414 -14.85 -30.92 -13.61
CA HIS A 414 -13.63 -30.96 -12.76
C HIS A 414 -13.79 -31.69 -11.43
N ARG A 415 -15.00 -32.14 -11.07
CA ARG A 415 -15.28 -32.92 -9.84
C ARG A 415 -14.51 -34.25 -9.74
N GLY A 416 -13.97 -34.75 -10.84
CA GLY A 416 -13.24 -36.03 -10.89
C GLY A 416 -11.72 -35.93 -10.97
N LYS A 417 -11.12 -34.73 -10.83
CA LYS A 417 -9.67 -34.52 -11.00
C LYS A 417 -8.99 -33.86 -9.79
N VAL A 418 -9.67 -33.77 -8.65
CA VAL A 418 -9.12 -33.29 -7.37
C VAL A 418 -8.94 -34.47 -6.44
#